data_AF-A0A2T7TPX4-F1
#
_entry.id   AF-A0A2T7TPX4-F1
#
_cell.length_a   1.000
_cell.length_b   1.000
_cell.length_c   1.000
_cell.angle_alpha   90.00
_cell.angle_beta   90.00
_cell.angle_gamma   90.00
#
_symmetry.space_group_name_H-M   'P 1'
#
loop_
_entity.id
_entity.type
_entity.pdbx_description
1 polymer ?
#
loop_
_entity_poly.entity_id
_entity_poly.type
_entity_poly.pdbx_seq_one_letter_code
_entity_poly.pdbx_strand_id
1 'polypeptide(L)'
;MTNESVQDGSQQNVVSPVVDQPNPPNIQSETPRDIHLIWYSYLRWLLVLLPVVLFVVTVSTAIEQGHLERSISAYYGGWVRDVFVGTLIAIAVCLVAYQGVGLIEDYALNGAGFYAVYVALVPADFPVLMEKLKSSETPDGLAPSADEYVFFLRVTLACVLFLVLVVFLLEVRAGNVQRLFRAEVDRDWLHKLTRFFLVATMAVLIGFLALASQQLYFPAGDVTMDGLTQWGIPLTIHDLAAIFLISSLFVAVLTNTWPFFKFSALRESARQGYLVIAVLMTFGAFVPILVAQRFAPGREVILLEWWEIGLFATFWALETGRMRRLNKRQEKGKAVSTDDKARLLPKPSRVTDGSSNSAR
;
A
#
# COMPACT_ATOMS: atom_id res chain seq x y z
N MET A 1 52.41 61.64 33.75
CA MET A 1 51.38 60.60 33.94
C MET A 1 50.94 60.21 32.53
N THR A 2 51.30 59.08 31.92
CA THR A 2 51.69 57.75 32.40
C THR A 2 52.67 57.11 31.40
N ASN A 3 53.69 56.43 31.92
CA ASN A 3 54.54 55.44 31.24
C ASN A 3 53.79 54.10 31.22
N GLU A 4 54.00 53.26 30.20
CA GLU A 4 54.01 51.77 30.22
C GLU A 4 54.29 51.28 28.79
N SER A 5 55.54 50.91 28.47
CA SER A 5 56.14 49.57 28.57
C SER A 5 55.66 48.58 27.49
N VAL A 6 56.51 48.41 26.48
CA VAL A 6 56.50 47.35 25.46
C VAL A 6 57.17 46.10 26.04
N GLN A 7 56.48 44.96 26.04
CA GLN A 7 57.02 43.59 26.20
C GLN A 7 56.09 42.63 25.44
N ASP A 8 56.51 42.14 24.27
CA ASP A 8 57.15 40.84 24.02
C ASP A 8 56.26 39.64 24.35
N GLY A 9 55.68 39.06 23.29
CA GLY A 9 54.83 37.88 23.31
C GLY A 9 55.15 37.00 22.11
N SER A 10 56.31 36.35 22.16
CA SER A 10 56.73 35.34 21.20
C SER A 10 55.88 34.06 21.34
N GLN A 11 54.79 33.96 20.58
CA GLN A 11 54.11 32.68 20.38
C GLN A 11 54.91 31.83 19.38
N GLN A 12 55.61 30.83 19.90
CA GLN A 12 56.22 29.77 19.12
C GLN A 12 55.12 28.91 18.47
N ASN A 13 54.97 29.00 17.15
CA ASN A 13 54.18 28.07 16.35
C ASN A 13 54.89 26.70 16.33
N VAL A 14 54.49 25.80 17.23
CA VAL A 14 54.86 24.38 17.14
C VAL A 14 54.03 23.75 16.02
N VAL A 15 54.64 23.60 14.85
CA VAL A 15 54.07 22.82 13.74
C VAL A 15 54.23 21.34 14.08
N SER A 16 53.16 20.72 14.58
CA SER A 16 53.10 19.26 14.68
C SER A 16 53.08 18.65 13.28
N PRO A 17 53.85 17.59 13.01
CA PRO A 17 53.82 16.91 11.71
C PRO A 17 52.44 16.26 11.52
N VAL A 18 51.79 16.59 10.40
CA VAL A 18 50.59 15.90 9.93
C VAL A 18 51.02 14.47 9.62
N VAL A 19 50.70 13.55 10.54
CA VAL A 19 50.77 12.11 10.27
C VAL A 19 49.68 11.83 9.25
N ASP A 20 50.06 11.44 8.03
CA ASP A 20 49.14 10.93 7.01
C ASP A 20 48.43 9.69 7.58
N GLN A 21 47.25 9.90 8.16
CA GLN A 21 46.37 8.80 8.47
C GLN A 21 45.89 8.21 7.14
N PRO A 22 46.07 6.90 6.89
CA PRO A 22 45.52 6.28 5.70
C PRO A 22 44.01 6.50 5.70
N ASN A 23 43.49 7.07 4.61
CA ASN A 23 42.05 7.25 4.42
C ASN A 23 41.32 5.95 4.80
N PRO A 24 40.33 6.00 5.70
CA PRO A 24 39.55 4.81 5.99
C PRO A 24 38.96 4.27 4.69
N PRO A 25 38.87 2.94 4.51
CA PRO A 25 38.31 2.34 3.32
C PRO A 25 36.94 2.98 3.05
N ASN A 26 36.71 3.40 1.81
CA ASN A 26 35.47 3.99 1.34
C ASN A 26 34.33 2.97 1.50
N ILE A 27 33.77 2.87 2.71
CA ILE A 27 32.49 2.23 2.96
C ILE A 27 31.53 3.10 2.16
N GLN A 28 31.11 2.60 0.99
CA GLN A 28 30.11 3.25 0.16
C GLN A 28 28.95 3.60 1.08
N SER A 29 28.77 4.87 1.40
CA SER A 29 27.71 5.31 2.28
C SER A 29 26.41 5.01 1.56
N GLU A 30 25.72 3.95 2.00
CA GLU A 30 24.39 3.61 1.47
C GLU A 30 23.54 4.86 1.55
N THR A 31 23.10 5.36 0.40
CA THR A 31 22.34 6.60 0.40
C THR A 31 20.96 6.29 0.96
N PRO A 32 20.32 7.19 1.75
CA PRO A 32 18.96 6.97 2.26
C PRO A 32 17.98 6.56 1.15
N ARG A 33 18.22 7.06 -0.06
CA ARG A 33 17.50 6.72 -1.27
C ARG A 33 17.56 5.23 -1.63
N ASP A 34 18.72 4.60 -1.53
CA ASP A 34 18.91 3.19 -1.90
C ASP A 34 18.13 2.29 -0.94
N ILE A 35 18.16 2.64 0.35
CA ILE A 35 17.36 1.99 1.38
C ILE A 35 15.86 2.10 1.05
N HIS A 36 15.37 3.31 0.73
CA HIS A 36 13.97 3.50 0.33
C HIS A 36 13.57 2.65 -0.88
N LEU A 37 14.41 2.56 -1.91
CA LEU A 37 14.11 1.77 -3.11
C LEU A 37 13.97 0.27 -2.82
N ILE A 38 14.80 -0.25 -1.91
CA ILE A 38 14.77 -1.65 -1.48
C ILE A 38 13.48 -1.94 -0.70
N TRP A 39 13.16 -1.14 0.32
CA TRP A 39 11.92 -1.30 1.11
C TRP A 39 10.67 -1.27 0.24
N TYR A 40 10.57 -0.29 -0.66
CA TYR A 40 9.45 -0.19 -1.58
C TYR A 40 9.40 -1.35 -2.58
N SER A 41 10.54 -1.94 -2.93
CA SER A 41 10.54 -3.15 -3.75
C SER A 41 9.95 -4.33 -2.98
N TYR A 42 10.26 -4.49 -1.69
CA TYR A 42 9.70 -5.56 -0.87
C TYR A 42 8.19 -5.40 -0.67
N LEU A 43 7.71 -4.19 -0.36
CA LEU A 43 6.28 -3.91 -0.22
C LEU A 43 5.50 -4.32 -1.48
N ARG A 44 6.00 -3.95 -2.66
CA ARG A 44 5.33 -4.29 -3.92
C ARG A 44 5.34 -5.78 -4.22
N TRP A 45 6.43 -6.49 -3.91
CA TRP A 45 6.46 -7.94 -4.05
C TRP A 45 5.53 -8.64 -3.07
N LEU A 46 5.42 -8.16 -1.83
CA LEU A 46 4.44 -8.66 -0.87
C LEU A 46 3.01 -8.47 -1.40
N LEU A 47 2.71 -7.31 -1.99
CA LEU A 47 1.41 -7.02 -2.61
C LEU A 47 1.12 -7.84 -3.88
N VAL A 48 2.11 -8.51 -4.46
CA VAL A 48 1.92 -9.53 -5.51
C VAL A 48 1.76 -10.92 -4.91
N LEU A 49 2.66 -11.30 -4.00
CA LEU A 49 2.75 -12.67 -3.48
C LEU A 49 1.62 -13.00 -2.51
N LEU A 50 1.20 -12.06 -1.67
CA LEU A 50 0.14 -12.27 -0.69
C LEU A 50 -1.21 -12.61 -1.37
N PRO A 51 -1.72 -11.85 -2.37
CA PRO A 51 -2.90 -12.26 -3.11
C PRO A 51 -2.75 -13.59 -3.86
N VAL A 52 -1.55 -13.91 -4.35
CA VAL A 52 -1.26 -15.21 -4.98
C VAL A 52 -1.38 -16.35 -3.98
N VAL A 53 -0.97 -16.16 -2.71
CA VAL A 53 -1.20 -17.15 -1.65
C VAL A 53 -2.70 -17.39 -1.45
N LEU A 54 -3.54 -16.33 -1.42
CA LEU A 54 -4.99 -16.50 -1.32
C LEU A 54 -5.57 -17.28 -2.50
N PHE A 55 -5.12 -16.98 -3.71
CA PHE A 55 -5.52 -17.70 -4.91
C PHE A 55 -5.13 -19.19 -4.82
N VAL A 56 -3.87 -19.49 -4.47
CA VAL A 56 -3.39 -20.88 -4.35
C VAL A 56 -4.15 -21.64 -3.27
N VAL A 57 -4.36 -21.06 -2.10
CA VAL A 57 -5.05 -21.73 -0.99
C VAL A 57 -6.52 -21.97 -1.33
N THR A 58 -7.20 -21.01 -1.94
CA THR A 58 -8.61 -21.20 -2.36
C THR A 58 -8.75 -22.25 -3.45
N VAL A 59 -7.85 -22.29 -4.43
CA VAL A 59 -7.82 -23.35 -5.47
C VAL A 59 -7.54 -24.72 -4.86
N SER A 60 -6.50 -24.85 -4.04
CA SER A 60 -6.12 -26.12 -3.42
C SER A 60 -7.23 -26.66 -2.53
N THR A 61 -7.87 -25.79 -1.75
CA THR A 61 -9.00 -26.18 -0.89
C THR A 61 -10.21 -26.62 -1.71
N ALA A 62 -10.51 -25.93 -2.82
CA ALA A 62 -11.60 -26.32 -3.71
C ALA A 62 -11.37 -27.69 -4.36
N ILE A 63 -10.11 -28.02 -4.68
CA ILE A 63 -9.73 -29.34 -5.20
C ILE A 63 -9.90 -30.42 -4.12
N GLU A 64 -9.44 -30.17 -2.90
CA GLU A 64 -9.56 -31.12 -1.78
C GLU A 64 -11.02 -31.38 -1.38
N GLN A 65 -11.84 -30.34 -1.34
CA GLN A 65 -13.27 -30.43 -0.98
C GLN A 65 -14.14 -30.94 -2.14
N GLY A 66 -13.63 -30.92 -3.38
CA GLY A 66 -14.38 -31.29 -4.57
C GLY A 66 -15.46 -30.29 -4.98
N HIS A 67 -15.53 -29.12 -4.33
CA HIS A 67 -16.43 -28.03 -4.70
C HIS A 67 -15.77 -26.66 -4.49
N LEU A 68 -16.16 -25.70 -5.31
CA LEU A 68 -15.75 -24.30 -5.19
C LEU A 68 -16.79 -23.52 -4.39
N GLU A 69 -16.35 -22.81 -3.35
CA GLU A 69 -17.19 -21.91 -2.56
C GLU A 69 -17.72 -20.71 -3.37
N ARG A 70 -18.72 -20.02 -2.82
CA ARG A 70 -19.34 -18.86 -3.50
C ARG A 70 -18.44 -17.63 -3.53
N SER A 71 -17.61 -17.44 -2.51
CA SER A 71 -16.61 -16.37 -2.37
C SER A 71 -15.35 -16.88 -1.67
N ILE A 72 -14.26 -16.15 -1.77
CA ILE A 72 -13.03 -16.35 -0.99
C ILE A 72 -13.34 -16.22 0.50
N SER A 73 -14.19 -15.25 0.87
CA SER A 73 -14.57 -15.02 2.27
C SER A 73 -15.46 -16.10 2.86
N ALA A 74 -16.11 -16.95 2.05
CA ALA A 74 -16.86 -18.10 2.55
C ALA A 74 -15.96 -19.17 3.20
N TYR A 75 -14.67 -19.21 2.84
CA TYR A 75 -13.68 -20.09 3.49
C TYR A 75 -13.33 -19.67 4.93
N TYR A 76 -13.88 -18.55 5.43
CA TYR A 76 -13.68 -18.06 6.79
C TYR A 76 -14.11 -19.06 7.88
N GLY A 77 -15.04 -19.97 7.58
CA GLY A 77 -15.50 -20.98 8.55
C GLY A 77 -14.54 -22.14 8.82
N GLY A 78 -13.43 -22.26 8.06
CA GLY A 78 -12.51 -23.40 8.14
C GLY A 78 -11.06 -23.03 8.47
N TRP A 79 -10.15 -23.99 8.31
CA TRP A 79 -8.71 -23.84 8.54
C TRP A 79 -8.05 -22.78 7.65
N VAL A 80 -8.65 -22.50 6.49
CA VAL A 80 -8.22 -21.46 5.55
C VAL A 80 -8.39 -20.05 6.12
N ARG A 81 -9.26 -19.88 7.13
CA ARG A 81 -9.50 -18.59 7.78
C ARG A 81 -8.21 -17.92 8.21
N ASP A 82 -7.32 -18.65 8.89
CA ASP A 82 -6.14 -18.02 9.48
C ASP A 82 -5.18 -17.50 8.39
N VAL A 83 -5.10 -18.19 7.25
CA VAL A 83 -4.36 -17.71 6.08
C VAL A 83 -5.07 -16.51 5.44
N PHE A 84 -6.39 -16.55 5.31
CA PHE A 84 -7.18 -15.43 4.79
C PHE A 84 -6.98 -14.15 5.61
N VAL A 85 -7.20 -14.25 6.92
CA VAL A 85 -7.06 -13.14 7.87
C VAL A 85 -5.62 -12.63 7.87
N GLY A 86 -4.63 -13.51 8.04
CA GLY A 86 -3.22 -13.14 8.09
C GLY A 86 -2.76 -12.44 6.80
N THR A 87 -3.22 -12.92 5.65
CA THR A 87 -2.87 -12.33 4.35
C THR A 87 -3.52 -10.97 4.16
N LEU A 88 -4.81 -10.80 4.48
CA LEU A 88 -5.48 -9.51 4.35
C LEU A 88 -4.92 -8.46 5.32
N ILE A 89 -4.59 -8.84 6.55
CA ILE A 89 -3.91 -7.94 7.50
C ILE A 89 -2.52 -7.54 6.97
N ALA A 90 -1.75 -8.48 6.42
CA ALA A 90 -0.46 -8.18 5.82
C ALA A 90 -0.59 -7.25 4.59
N ILE A 91 -1.59 -7.48 3.74
CA ILE A 91 -1.92 -6.59 2.60
C ILE A 91 -2.30 -5.21 3.12
N ALA A 92 -3.14 -5.11 4.15
CA ALA A 92 -3.56 -3.84 4.74
C ALA A 92 -2.37 -3.01 5.22
N VAL A 93 -1.45 -3.63 5.96
CA VAL A 93 -0.22 -2.97 6.42
C VAL A 93 0.66 -2.55 5.24
N CYS A 94 0.80 -3.39 4.22
CA CYS A 94 1.60 -3.05 3.03
C CYS A 94 0.99 -1.87 2.24
N LEU A 95 -0.35 -1.81 2.14
CA LEU A 95 -1.06 -0.72 1.47
C LEU A 95 -0.88 0.60 2.21
N VAL A 96 -1.03 0.61 3.54
CA VAL A 96 -0.85 1.81 4.36
C VAL A 96 0.62 2.27 4.41
N ALA A 97 1.57 1.33 4.39
CA ALA A 97 3.00 1.64 4.43
C ALA A 97 3.53 2.16 3.07
N TYR A 98 2.84 1.85 1.97
CA TYR A 98 3.27 2.25 0.64
C TYR A 98 2.83 3.69 0.32
N GLN A 99 3.79 4.59 0.10
CA GLN A 99 3.51 5.94 -0.39
C GLN A 99 3.67 5.98 -1.92
N GLY A 100 2.55 6.13 -2.61
CA GLY A 100 2.43 6.24 -4.05
C GLY A 100 3.01 7.53 -4.63
N VAL A 101 2.71 7.76 -5.91
CA VAL A 101 3.24 8.90 -6.67
C VAL A 101 2.49 10.20 -6.37
N GLY A 102 1.38 10.16 -5.64
CA GLY A 102 0.62 11.35 -5.28
C GLY A 102 -0.36 11.14 -4.13
N LEU A 103 -0.76 12.26 -3.52
CA LEU A 103 -1.56 12.28 -2.29
C LEU A 103 -2.92 11.55 -2.41
N ILE A 104 -3.54 11.54 -3.60
CA ILE A 104 -4.81 10.84 -3.83
C ILE A 104 -4.59 9.32 -3.87
N GLU A 105 -3.48 8.87 -4.44
CA GLU A 105 -3.11 7.45 -4.41
C GLU A 105 -2.85 7.00 -2.97
N ASP A 106 -2.08 7.78 -2.21
CA ASP A 106 -1.83 7.50 -0.79
C ASP A 106 -3.14 7.41 0.01
N TYR A 107 -4.03 8.38 -0.18
CA TYR A 107 -5.35 8.37 0.45
C TYR A 107 -6.16 7.12 0.09
N ALA A 108 -6.15 6.72 -1.19
CA ALA A 108 -6.86 5.55 -1.67
C ALA A 108 -6.24 4.23 -1.18
N LEU A 109 -4.91 4.13 -1.08
CA LEU A 109 -4.24 2.95 -0.54
C LEU A 109 -4.45 2.84 0.98
N ASN A 110 -4.42 3.96 1.72
CA ASN A 110 -4.75 3.99 3.14
C ASN A 110 -6.20 3.55 3.39
N GLY A 111 -7.15 4.07 2.59
CA GLY A 111 -8.55 3.64 2.63
C GLY A 111 -8.71 2.16 2.34
N ALA A 112 -8.04 1.64 1.29
CA ALA A 112 -8.06 0.23 0.95
C ALA A 112 -7.51 -0.63 2.11
N GLY A 113 -6.37 -0.25 2.69
CA GLY A 113 -5.81 -0.97 3.83
C GLY A 113 -6.75 -1.00 5.03
N PHE A 114 -7.41 0.12 5.33
CA PHE A 114 -8.43 0.19 6.38
C PHE A 114 -9.59 -0.80 6.12
N TYR A 115 -10.19 -0.78 4.94
CA TYR A 115 -11.31 -1.67 4.61
C TYR A 115 -10.88 -3.14 4.58
N ALA A 116 -9.64 -3.45 4.16
CA ALA A 116 -9.09 -4.81 4.20
C ALA A 116 -9.03 -5.38 5.63
N VAL A 117 -8.74 -4.55 6.64
CA VAL A 117 -8.79 -5.00 8.05
C VAL A 117 -10.21 -5.40 8.46
N TYR A 118 -11.23 -4.68 8.01
CA TYR A 118 -12.62 -5.05 8.27
C TYR A 118 -13.02 -6.34 7.55
N VAL A 119 -12.67 -6.49 6.27
CA VAL A 119 -12.90 -7.72 5.50
C VAL A 119 -12.20 -8.91 6.17
N ALA A 120 -11.02 -8.71 6.75
CA ALA A 120 -10.28 -9.73 7.46
C ALA A 120 -10.94 -10.13 8.79
N LEU A 121 -11.51 -9.19 9.55
CA LEU A 121 -11.93 -9.46 10.92
C LEU A 121 -13.43 -9.71 11.07
N VAL A 122 -14.25 -9.22 10.15
CA VAL A 122 -15.70 -9.42 10.15
C VAL A 122 -16.03 -10.63 9.27
N PRO A 123 -16.61 -11.72 9.82
CA PRO A 123 -17.00 -12.88 9.02
C PRO A 123 -18.07 -12.52 7.97
N ALA A 124 -17.93 -13.05 6.75
CA ALA A 124 -18.93 -12.84 5.69
C ALA A 124 -20.26 -13.55 6.02
N ASP A 125 -20.19 -14.80 6.49
CA ASP A 125 -21.35 -15.59 6.89
C ASP A 125 -21.60 -15.52 8.41
N PHE A 126 -21.55 -14.32 8.99
CA PHE A 126 -21.71 -14.12 10.42
C PHE A 126 -23.00 -14.74 11.00
N PRO A 127 -24.18 -14.63 10.36
CA PRO A 127 -25.41 -15.26 10.87
C PRO A 127 -25.30 -16.80 10.94
N VAL A 128 -24.71 -17.43 9.92
CA VAL A 128 -24.53 -18.89 9.87
C VAL A 128 -23.52 -19.34 10.92
N LEU A 129 -22.44 -18.58 11.12
CA LEU A 129 -21.47 -18.83 12.18
C LEU A 129 -22.15 -18.77 13.56
N MET A 130 -23.00 -17.77 13.78
CA MET A 130 -23.68 -17.59 15.05
C MET A 130 -24.70 -18.69 15.33
N GLU A 131 -25.43 -19.15 14.32
CA GLU A 131 -26.33 -20.30 14.44
C GLU A 131 -25.57 -21.56 14.84
N LYS A 132 -24.42 -21.84 14.19
CA LYS A 132 -23.56 -22.98 14.55
C LYS A 132 -23.03 -22.92 15.97
N LEU A 133 -22.59 -21.74 16.43
CA LEU A 133 -22.10 -21.56 17.81
C LEU A 133 -23.22 -21.72 18.84
N LYS A 134 -24.45 -21.25 18.53
CA LYS A 134 -25.63 -21.43 19.39
C LYS A 134 -26.10 -22.88 19.43
N SER A 135 -25.95 -23.63 18.34
CA SER A 135 -26.36 -25.04 18.25
C SER A 135 -25.31 -26.02 18.78
N SER A 136 -24.05 -25.59 18.92
CA SER A 136 -22.96 -26.44 19.39
C SER A 136 -22.91 -26.43 20.92
N GLU A 137 -23.63 -27.35 21.57
CA GLU A 137 -23.39 -27.67 22.98
C GLU A 137 -22.05 -28.40 23.08
N THR A 138 -20.94 -27.69 23.28
CA THR A 138 -19.65 -28.37 23.47
C THR A 138 -19.55 -28.93 24.88
N PRO A 139 -19.44 -30.26 25.07
CA PRO A 139 -19.38 -30.87 26.40
C PRO A 139 -18.14 -30.46 27.22
N ASP A 140 -17.07 -30.05 26.54
CA ASP A 140 -15.75 -29.84 27.15
C ASP A 140 -15.41 -28.35 27.39
N GLY A 141 -16.29 -27.41 27.01
CA GLY A 141 -16.08 -25.97 27.22
C GLY A 141 -14.89 -25.33 26.48
N LEU A 142 -14.25 -26.06 25.56
CA LEU A 142 -13.08 -25.58 24.80
C LEU A 142 -13.43 -24.69 23.60
N ALA A 143 -14.66 -24.73 23.09
CA ALA A 143 -15.09 -23.84 22.02
C ALA A 143 -15.75 -22.60 22.62
N PRO A 144 -15.45 -21.39 22.11
CA PRO A 144 -16.06 -20.17 22.61
C PRO A 144 -17.57 -20.20 22.32
N SER A 145 -18.35 -19.79 23.32
CA SER A 145 -19.78 -19.54 23.16
C SER A 145 -20.04 -18.38 22.18
N ALA A 146 -21.26 -18.32 21.65
CA ALA A 146 -21.73 -17.22 20.80
C ALA A 146 -21.46 -15.84 21.43
N ASP A 147 -21.75 -15.69 22.73
CA ASP A 147 -21.58 -14.44 23.46
C ASP A 147 -20.10 -14.07 23.64
N GLU A 148 -19.24 -15.04 23.95
CA GLU A 148 -17.79 -14.83 24.03
C GLU A 148 -17.21 -14.42 22.68
N TYR A 149 -17.63 -15.07 21.59
CA TYR A 149 -17.20 -14.71 20.24
C TYR A 149 -17.57 -13.26 19.91
N VAL A 150 -18.82 -12.86 20.18
CA VAL A 150 -19.27 -11.48 19.97
C VAL A 150 -18.45 -10.51 20.83
N PHE A 151 -18.19 -10.84 22.10
CA PHE A 151 -17.37 -10.00 22.96
C PHE A 151 -15.96 -9.78 22.39
N PHE A 152 -15.27 -10.85 21.96
CA PHE A 152 -13.94 -10.74 21.35
C PHE A 152 -13.97 -9.93 20.05
N LEU A 153 -14.99 -10.13 19.21
CA LEU A 153 -15.18 -9.35 18.00
C LEU A 153 -15.35 -7.86 18.32
N ARG A 154 -16.10 -7.52 19.38
CA ARG A 154 -16.26 -6.14 19.83
C ARG A 154 -14.96 -5.49 20.25
N VAL A 155 -14.21 -6.17 21.12
CA VAL A 155 -12.91 -5.70 21.59
C VAL A 155 -11.96 -5.49 20.39
N THR A 156 -11.92 -6.45 19.48
CA THR A 156 -11.05 -6.40 18.30
C THR A 156 -11.40 -5.20 17.40
N LEU A 157 -12.67 -5.03 17.05
CA LEU A 157 -13.11 -3.90 16.22
C LEU A 157 -12.92 -2.55 16.94
N ALA A 158 -13.13 -2.47 18.25
CA ALA A 158 -12.86 -1.27 19.03
C ALA A 158 -11.37 -0.91 19.02
N CYS A 159 -10.47 -1.89 19.12
CA CYS A 159 -9.03 -1.66 19.00
C CYS A 159 -8.65 -1.15 17.60
N VAL A 160 -9.23 -1.71 16.54
CA VAL A 160 -9.01 -1.25 15.16
C VAL A 160 -9.50 0.19 14.99
N LEU A 161 -10.69 0.52 15.47
CA LEU A 161 -11.24 1.88 15.46
C LEU A 161 -10.32 2.86 16.18
N PHE A 162 -9.82 2.48 17.36
CA PHE A 162 -8.89 3.30 18.12
C PHE A 162 -7.58 3.52 17.38
N LEU A 163 -6.99 2.45 16.81
CA LEU A 163 -5.77 2.56 16.01
C LEU A 163 -5.95 3.50 14.83
N VAL A 164 -7.06 3.39 14.12
CA VAL A 164 -7.38 4.21 12.94
C VAL A 164 -7.59 5.66 13.34
N LEU A 165 -8.28 5.91 14.46
CA LEU A 165 -8.41 7.25 15.02
C LEU A 165 -7.02 7.84 15.35
N VAL A 166 -6.14 7.07 15.98
CA VAL A 166 -4.78 7.52 16.30
C VAL A 166 -4.00 7.86 15.04
N VAL A 167 -3.98 6.98 14.03
CA VAL A 167 -3.30 7.22 12.75
C VAL A 167 -3.86 8.46 12.06
N PHE A 168 -5.19 8.60 12.01
CA PHE A 168 -5.84 9.77 11.42
C PHE A 168 -5.45 11.07 12.16
N LEU A 169 -5.43 11.07 13.49
CA LEU A 169 -4.99 12.22 14.28
C LEU A 169 -3.52 12.57 14.02
N LEU A 170 -2.65 11.56 13.84
CA LEU A 170 -1.26 11.77 13.46
C LEU A 170 -1.13 12.38 12.06
N GLU A 171 -1.93 11.94 11.08
CA GLU A 171 -1.95 12.52 9.73
C GLU A 171 -2.46 13.97 9.72
N VAL A 172 -3.49 14.26 10.52
CA VAL A 172 -4.00 15.63 10.71
C VAL A 172 -2.91 16.51 11.32
N ARG A 173 -2.23 16.02 12.36
CA ARG A 173 -1.15 16.76 13.05
C ARG A 173 0.07 16.97 12.15
N ALA A 174 0.39 16.02 11.29
CA ALA A 174 1.46 16.13 10.29
C ALA A 174 1.11 17.12 9.15
N GLY A 175 -0.14 17.56 9.06
CA GLY A 175 -0.62 18.47 8.01
C GLY A 175 -0.84 17.78 6.67
N ASN A 176 -0.79 16.45 6.60
CA ASN A 176 -0.99 15.69 5.36
C ASN A 176 -2.41 15.89 4.82
N VAL A 177 -3.41 15.89 5.71
CA VAL A 177 -4.81 16.18 5.34
C VAL A 177 -4.93 17.58 4.74
N GLN A 178 -4.30 18.59 5.35
CA GLN A 178 -4.32 19.96 4.83
C GLN A 178 -3.66 20.05 3.45
N ARG A 179 -2.55 19.32 3.23
CA ARG A 179 -1.88 19.24 1.93
C ARG A 179 -2.76 18.59 0.87
N LEU A 180 -3.49 17.52 1.23
CA LEU A 180 -4.43 16.84 0.33
C LEU A 180 -5.56 17.78 -0.13
N PHE A 181 -6.13 18.57 0.78
CA PHE A 181 -7.19 19.55 0.45
C PHE A 181 -6.69 20.80 -0.31
N ARG A 182 -5.39 21.12 -0.16
CA ARG A 182 -4.72 22.25 -0.83
C ARG A 182 -3.96 21.84 -2.09
N ALA A 183 -3.96 20.57 -2.47
CA ALA A 183 -3.24 20.09 -3.64
C ALA A 183 -3.64 20.91 -4.88
N GLU A 184 -2.67 21.62 -5.44
CA GLU A 184 -2.92 22.57 -6.53
C GLU A 184 -2.99 21.84 -7.86
N VAL A 185 -4.19 21.71 -8.42
CA VAL A 185 -4.46 21.15 -9.75
C VAL A 185 -4.60 22.28 -10.77
N ASP A 186 -4.00 22.17 -11.95
CA ASP A 186 -3.99 23.28 -12.93
C ASP A 186 -5.38 23.75 -13.42
N ARG A 187 -6.46 23.03 -13.14
CA ARG A 187 -7.83 23.39 -13.56
C ARG A 187 -8.79 23.50 -12.38
N ASP A 188 -9.47 24.63 -12.28
CA ASP A 188 -10.44 24.93 -11.22
C ASP A 188 -11.58 23.92 -11.07
N TRP A 189 -12.04 23.30 -12.17
CA TRP A 189 -13.10 22.29 -12.10
C TRP A 189 -12.60 20.96 -11.54
N LEU A 190 -11.35 20.58 -11.86
CA LEU A 190 -10.72 19.36 -11.34
C LEU A 190 -10.47 19.47 -9.84
N HIS A 191 -10.04 20.64 -9.40
CA HIS A 191 -9.97 20.99 -7.98
C HIS A 191 -11.28 20.76 -7.23
N LYS A 192 -12.38 21.30 -7.76
CA LYS A 192 -13.71 21.13 -7.16
C LYS A 192 -14.11 19.65 -7.12
N LEU A 193 -13.85 18.91 -8.20
CA LEU A 193 -14.13 17.48 -8.28
C LEU A 193 -13.31 16.68 -7.25
N THR A 194 -12.01 16.93 -7.13
CA THR A 194 -11.14 16.27 -6.13
C THR A 194 -11.60 16.57 -4.71
N ARG A 195 -11.95 17.82 -4.40
CA ARG A 195 -12.48 18.18 -3.08
C ARG A 195 -13.82 17.51 -2.79
N PHE A 196 -14.73 17.50 -3.77
CA PHE A 196 -16.00 16.80 -3.64
C PHE A 196 -15.76 15.30 -3.39
N PHE A 197 -14.89 14.67 -4.16
CA PHE A 197 -14.51 13.27 -3.99
C PHE A 197 -13.98 12.99 -2.57
N LEU A 198 -13.06 13.82 -2.06
CA LEU A 198 -12.50 13.67 -0.71
C LEU A 198 -13.57 13.83 0.38
N VAL A 199 -14.44 14.84 0.28
CA VAL A 199 -15.51 15.05 1.26
C VAL A 199 -16.52 13.91 1.21
N ALA A 200 -16.91 13.47 0.01
CA ALA A 200 -17.85 12.37 -0.18
C ALA A 200 -17.31 11.07 0.39
N THR A 201 -16.05 10.71 0.08
CA THR A 201 -15.42 9.49 0.59
C THR A 201 -15.19 9.53 2.10
N MET A 202 -14.84 10.69 2.67
CA MET A 202 -14.81 10.86 4.13
C MET A 202 -16.18 10.70 4.78
N ALA A 203 -17.24 11.24 4.18
CA ALA A 203 -18.60 11.07 4.68
C ALA A 203 -19.05 9.61 4.61
N VAL A 204 -18.70 8.91 3.53
CA VAL A 204 -18.94 7.45 3.38
C VAL A 204 -18.19 6.67 4.46
N LEU A 205 -16.91 6.99 4.71
CA LEU A 205 -16.14 6.35 5.78
C LEU A 205 -16.78 6.58 7.15
N ILE A 206 -17.17 7.82 7.48
CA ILE A 206 -17.83 8.13 8.75
C ILE A 206 -19.16 7.37 8.87
N GLY A 207 -19.94 7.30 7.80
CA GLY A 207 -21.18 6.53 7.76
C GLY A 207 -20.94 5.04 7.99
N PHE A 208 -19.95 4.45 7.31
CA PHE A 208 -19.55 3.07 7.51
C PHE A 208 -19.11 2.80 8.95
N LEU A 209 -18.27 3.67 9.52
CA LEU A 209 -17.81 3.58 10.89
C LEU A 209 -18.96 3.67 11.89
N ALA A 210 -19.93 4.56 11.66
CA ALA A 210 -21.10 4.70 12.51
C ALA A 210 -21.98 3.43 12.45
N LEU A 211 -22.21 2.88 11.26
CA LEU A 211 -22.94 1.62 11.07
C LEU A 211 -22.23 0.45 11.76
N ALA A 212 -20.93 0.30 11.56
CA ALA A 212 -20.14 -0.75 12.19
C ALA A 212 -20.09 -0.60 13.72
N SER A 213 -19.96 0.63 14.22
CA SER A 213 -19.97 0.92 15.65
C SER A 213 -21.34 0.65 16.26
N GLN A 214 -22.44 0.98 15.57
CA GLN A 214 -23.79 0.70 16.04
C GLN A 214 -24.02 -0.80 16.24
N GLN A 215 -23.51 -1.65 15.33
CA GLN A 215 -23.56 -3.12 15.47
C GLN A 215 -22.79 -3.63 16.69
N LEU A 216 -21.81 -2.87 17.19
CA LEU A 216 -21.06 -3.18 18.42
C LEU A 216 -21.90 -3.03 19.70
N TYR A 217 -22.93 -2.18 19.68
CA TYR A 217 -23.69 -1.78 20.87
C TYR A 217 -24.99 -2.58 21.07
N PHE A 218 -25.44 -3.36 20.09
CA PHE A 218 -26.56 -4.28 20.29
C PHE A 218 -26.24 -5.33 21.37
N PRO A 219 -27.23 -5.93 22.05
CA PRO A 219 -27.01 -7.12 22.88
C PRO A 219 -26.40 -8.27 22.05
N ALA A 220 -25.60 -9.15 22.66
CA ALA A 220 -24.89 -10.21 21.92
C ALA A 220 -25.82 -11.14 21.10
N GLY A 221 -27.03 -11.38 21.61
CA GLY A 221 -28.05 -12.18 20.93
C GLY A 221 -28.58 -11.57 19.62
N ASP A 222 -28.48 -10.25 19.46
CA ASP A 222 -29.08 -9.47 18.36
C ASP A 222 -28.05 -8.92 17.37
N VAL A 223 -26.75 -9.19 17.59
CA VAL A 223 -25.73 -8.81 16.61
C VAL A 223 -25.91 -9.70 15.38
N THR A 224 -26.18 -9.07 14.23
CA THR A 224 -26.29 -9.78 12.94
C THR A 224 -25.19 -9.39 11.96
N MET A 225 -24.48 -8.29 12.23
CA MET A 225 -23.52 -7.65 11.31
C MET A 225 -24.14 -7.26 9.96
N ASP A 226 -25.46 -7.05 9.94
CA ASP A 226 -26.16 -6.49 8.79
C ASP A 226 -25.71 -5.04 8.54
N GLY A 227 -25.52 -4.70 7.27
CA GLY A 227 -25.15 -3.37 6.84
C GLY A 227 -26.37 -2.61 6.33
N LEU A 228 -26.55 -2.57 5.01
CA LEU A 228 -27.59 -1.81 4.34
C LEU A 228 -28.37 -2.71 3.38
N THR A 229 -29.69 -2.56 3.35
CA THR A 229 -30.50 -3.15 2.29
C THR A 229 -30.62 -2.16 1.15
N GLN A 230 -29.84 -2.35 0.08
CA GLN A 230 -29.89 -1.48 -1.09
C GLN A 230 -30.63 -2.20 -2.23
N TRP A 231 -31.70 -1.60 -2.76
CA TRP A 231 -32.51 -2.17 -3.85
C TRP A 231 -33.06 -3.58 -3.58
N GLY A 232 -33.35 -3.89 -2.31
CA GLY A 232 -33.82 -5.23 -1.89
C GLY A 232 -32.72 -6.29 -1.75
N ILE A 233 -31.45 -5.92 -1.93
CA ILE A 233 -30.29 -6.78 -1.68
C ILE A 233 -29.75 -6.47 -0.29
N PRO A 234 -29.77 -7.41 0.66
CA PRO A 234 -29.14 -7.22 1.95
C PRO A 234 -27.61 -7.23 1.77
N LEU A 235 -26.94 -6.15 2.17
CA LEU A 235 -25.48 -6.05 2.21
C LEU A 235 -25.05 -6.09 3.67
N THR A 236 -24.15 -7.01 4.01
CA THR A 236 -23.53 -7.08 5.33
C THR A 236 -22.46 -5.99 5.50
N ILE A 237 -21.97 -5.78 6.73
CA ILE A 237 -20.78 -4.94 6.96
C ILE A 237 -19.57 -5.47 6.18
N HIS A 238 -19.43 -6.79 6.08
CA HIS A 238 -18.35 -7.41 5.31
C HIS A 238 -18.45 -7.02 3.83
N ASP A 239 -19.64 -7.11 3.23
CA ASP A 239 -19.86 -6.78 1.81
C ASP A 239 -19.57 -5.30 1.54
N LEU A 240 -20.02 -4.41 2.41
CA LEU A 240 -19.74 -2.98 2.30
C LEU A 240 -18.23 -2.71 2.38
N ALA A 241 -17.53 -3.34 3.33
CA ALA A 241 -16.08 -3.22 3.45
C ALA A 241 -15.36 -3.75 2.20
N ALA A 242 -15.80 -4.88 1.64
CA ALA A 242 -15.23 -5.43 0.41
C ALA A 242 -15.46 -4.49 -0.80
N ILE A 243 -16.66 -3.93 -0.95
CA ILE A 243 -16.97 -2.97 -2.02
C ILE A 243 -16.09 -1.72 -1.89
N PHE A 244 -15.95 -1.18 -0.67
CA PHE A 244 -15.12 0.00 -0.45
C PHE A 244 -13.63 -0.28 -0.63
N LEU A 245 -13.14 -1.46 -0.23
CA LEU A 245 -11.79 -1.95 -0.51
C LEU A 245 -11.51 -1.91 -2.01
N ILE A 246 -12.33 -2.59 -2.82
CA ILE A 246 -12.15 -2.67 -4.28
C ILE A 246 -12.28 -1.28 -4.93
N SER A 247 -13.25 -0.47 -4.49
CA SER A 247 -13.43 0.90 -4.98
C SER A 247 -12.20 1.77 -4.71
N SER A 248 -11.61 1.63 -3.52
CA SER A 248 -10.41 2.38 -3.14
C SER A 248 -9.18 1.92 -3.94
N LEU A 249 -9.03 0.61 -4.16
CA LEU A 249 -7.99 0.08 -5.04
C LEU A 249 -8.15 0.55 -6.49
N PHE A 250 -9.38 0.58 -7.01
CA PHE A 250 -9.66 1.13 -8.33
C PHE A 250 -9.21 2.60 -8.44
N VAL A 251 -9.50 3.43 -7.43
CA VAL A 251 -9.04 4.83 -7.41
C VAL A 251 -7.50 4.90 -7.43
N ALA A 252 -6.80 4.07 -6.66
CA ALA A 252 -5.34 4.03 -6.66
C ALA A 252 -4.75 3.61 -8.03
N VAL A 253 -5.39 2.67 -8.72
CA VAL A 253 -4.99 2.30 -10.10
C VAL A 253 -5.29 3.43 -11.08
N LEU A 254 -6.45 4.08 -10.95
CA LEU A 254 -6.86 5.16 -11.84
C LEU A 254 -5.96 6.39 -11.70
N THR A 255 -5.55 6.77 -10.48
CA THR A 255 -4.66 7.92 -10.26
C THR A 255 -3.29 7.74 -10.92
N ASN A 256 -2.82 6.51 -11.13
CA ASN A 256 -1.60 6.24 -11.90
C ASN A 256 -1.71 6.59 -13.39
N THR A 257 -2.93 6.79 -13.92
CA THR A 257 -3.16 7.28 -15.29
C THR A 257 -3.13 8.82 -15.39
N TRP A 258 -3.15 9.53 -14.26
CA TRP A 258 -3.22 11.00 -14.21
C TRP A 258 -1.91 11.69 -14.63
N PRO A 259 -1.94 12.91 -15.23
CA PRO A 259 -3.08 13.65 -15.81
C PRO A 259 -3.44 13.21 -17.24
N PHE A 260 -2.87 12.10 -17.69
CA PHE A 260 -2.85 11.71 -19.09
C PHE A 260 -4.10 10.90 -19.45
N PHE A 261 -5.21 11.59 -19.70
CA PHE A 261 -6.43 10.95 -20.19
C PHE A 261 -6.39 10.61 -21.69
N LYS A 262 -5.35 11.07 -22.41
CA LYS A 262 -5.14 10.76 -23.83
C LYS A 262 -4.25 9.53 -23.98
N PHE A 263 -4.73 8.54 -24.74
CA PHE A 263 -4.03 7.28 -24.96
C PHE A 263 -2.63 7.45 -25.57
N SER A 264 -2.43 8.44 -26.44
CA SER A 264 -1.11 8.74 -27.02
C SER A 264 -0.09 9.14 -25.94
N ALA A 265 -0.47 10.02 -25.02
CA ALA A 265 0.37 10.46 -23.91
C ALA A 265 0.64 9.34 -22.88
N LEU A 266 -0.32 8.43 -22.68
CA LEU A 266 -0.14 7.23 -21.85
C LEU A 266 0.85 6.23 -22.46
N ARG A 267 0.82 6.06 -23.80
CA ARG A 267 1.74 5.16 -24.50
C ARG A 267 3.17 5.69 -24.44
N GLU A 268 3.37 6.99 -24.65
CA GLU A 268 4.68 7.65 -24.54
C GLU A 268 5.27 7.55 -23.13
N SER A 269 4.43 7.64 -22.09
CA SER A 269 4.83 7.50 -20.70
C SER A 269 4.88 6.05 -20.19
N ALA A 270 4.55 5.07 -21.04
CA ALA A 270 4.42 3.65 -20.69
C ALA A 270 3.40 3.37 -19.56
N ARG A 271 2.37 4.20 -19.43
CA ARG A 271 1.30 4.13 -18.41
C ARG A 271 -0.01 3.53 -18.92
N GLN A 272 -0.09 3.16 -20.20
CA GLN A 272 -1.30 2.54 -20.79
C GLN A 272 -1.78 1.29 -20.06
N GLY A 273 -0.88 0.53 -19.42
CA GLY A 273 -1.22 -0.67 -18.66
C GLY A 273 -2.16 -0.38 -17.48
N TYR A 274 -1.96 0.72 -16.77
CA TYR A 274 -2.82 1.11 -15.64
C TYR A 274 -4.24 1.44 -16.10
N LEU A 275 -4.39 2.09 -17.26
CA LEU A 275 -5.70 2.36 -17.84
C LEU A 275 -6.42 1.07 -18.24
N VAL A 276 -5.71 0.12 -18.85
CA VAL A 276 -6.29 -1.19 -19.18
C VAL A 276 -6.76 -1.90 -17.92
N ILE A 277 -5.95 -1.93 -16.86
CA ILE A 277 -6.34 -2.54 -15.58
C ILE A 277 -7.58 -1.84 -15.02
N ALA A 278 -7.62 -0.51 -14.94
CA ALA A 278 -8.79 0.22 -14.46
C ALA A 278 -10.06 -0.12 -15.26
N VAL A 279 -9.96 -0.18 -16.60
CA VAL A 279 -11.09 -0.57 -17.46
C VAL A 279 -11.51 -2.01 -17.20
N LEU A 280 -10.57 -2.93 -16.98
CA LEU A 280 -10.86 -4.34 -16.66
C LEU A 280 -11.46 -4.52 -15.26
N MET A 281 -11.09 -3.69 -14.28
CA MET A 281 -11.73 -3.71 -12.94
C MET A 281 -13.18 -3.24 -13.01
N THR A 282 -13.50 -2.25 -13.86
CA THR A 282 -14.88 -1.73 -13.96
C THR A 282 -15.74 -2.52 -14.94
N PHE A 283 -15.32 -2.62 -16.19
CA PHE A 283 -16.10 -3.24 -17.27
C PHE A 283 -15.70 -4.69 -17.52
N GLY A 284 -14.46 -5.06 -17.18
CA GLY A 284 -14.03 -6.45 -17.28
C GLY A 284 -14.69 -7.36 -16.25
N ALA A 285 -15.21 -6.82 -15.14
CA ALA A 285 -15.97 -7.56 -14.12
C ALA A 285 -17.19 -8.32 -14.67
N PHE A 286 -17.78 -7.87 -15.79
CA PHE A 286 -18.87 -8.61 -16.46
C PHE A 286 -18.41 -9.94 -17.05
N VAL A 287 -17.12 -10.07 -17.40
CA VAL A 287 -16.56 -11.30 -17.99
C VAL A 287 -16.60 -12.47 -17.01
N PRO A 288 -15.99 -12.41 -15.80
CA PRO A 288 -16.07 -13.52 -14.86
C PRO A 288 -17.51 -13.83 -14.43
N ILE A 289 -18.38 -12.82 -14.32
CA ILE A 289 -19.81 -13.02 -14.01
C ILE A 289 -20.51 -13.83 -15.11
N LEU A 290 -20.35 -13.45 -16.38
CA LEU A 290 -20.97 -14.16 -17.49
C LEU A 290 -20.42 -15.59 -17.64
N VAL A 291 -19.11 -15.76 -17.45
CA VAL A 291 -18.46 -17.08 -17.43
C VAL A 291 -19.03 -17.94 -16.30
N ALA A 292 -19.16 -17.38 -15.09
CA ALA A 292 -19.73 -18.07 -13.94
C ALA A 292 -21.17 -18.53 -14.23
N GLN A 293 -22.02 -17.64 -14.74
CA GLN A 293 -23.41 -17.98 -15.09
C GLN A 293 -23.50 -19.12 -16.12
N ARG A 294 -22.53 -19.23 -17.03
CA ARG A 294 -22.54 -20.24 -18.09
C ARG A 294 -21.98 -21.60 -17.66
N PHE A 295 -20.95 -21.59 -16.80
CA PHE A 295 -20.15 -22.79 -16.49
C PHE A 295 -20.19 -23.21 -15.02
N ALA A 296 -20.44 -22.28 -14.10
CA ALA A 296 -20.44 -22.51 -12.66
C ALA A 296 -21.48 -21.62 -11.94
N PRO A 297 -22.80 -21.84 -12.16
CA PRO A 297 -23.85 -20.99 -11.60
C PRO A 297 -23.77 -20.94 -10.07
N GLY A 298 -23.86 -19.75 -9.47
CA GLY A 298 -23.71 -19.55 -8.02
C GLY A 298 -22.26 -19.32 -7.55
N ARG A 299 -21.29 -19.23 -8.47
CA ARG A 299 -19.86 -18.96 -8.20
C ARG A 299 -19.40 -17.64 -8.85
N GLU A 300 -20.34 -16.72 -9.05
CA GLU A 300 -20.09 -15.42 -9.69
C GLU A 300 -19.12 -14.58 -8.87
N VAL A 301 -19.29 -14.57 -7.54
CA VAL A 301 -18.50 -13.74 -6.63
C VAL A 301 -17.05 -14.23 -6.54
N ILE A 302 -16.80 -15.52 -6.32
CA ILE A 302 -15.44 -16.05 -6.24
C ILE A 302 -14.64 -15.85 -7.54
N LEU A 303 -15.29 -15.99 -8.70
CA LEU A 303 -14.63 -15.76 -9.99
C LEU A 303 -14.34 -14.27 -10.22
N LEU A 304 -15.23 -13.39 -9.75
CA LEU A 304 -14.97 -11.96 -9.73
C LEU A 304 -13.82 -11.61 -8.78
N GLU A 305 -13.75 -12.20 -7.59
CA GLU A 305 -12.66 -11.96 -6.64
C GLU A 305 -11.32 -12.47 -7.16
N TRP A 306 -11.27 -13.66 -7.79
CA TRP A 306 -10.06 -14.14 -8.46
C TRP A 306 -9.62 -13.23 -9.60
N TRP A 307 -10.58 -12.69 -10.36
CA TRP A 307 -10.32 -11.71 -11.41
C TRP A 307 -9.68 -10.43 -10.84
N GLU A 308 -10.27 -9.86 -9.80
CA GLU A 308 -9.75 -8.66 -9.12
C GLU A 308 -8.38 -8.90 -8.48
N ILE A 309 -8.16 -10.06 -7.84
CA ILE A 309 -6.84 -10.47 -7.33
C ILE A 309 -5.81 -10.50 -8.45
N GLY A 310 -6.15 -11.10 -9.60
CA GLY A 310 -5.26 -11.17 -10.76
C GLY A 310 -4.89 -9.80 -11.31
N LEU A 311 -5.87 -8.90 -11.43
CA LEU A 311 -5.66 -7.52 -11.86
C LEU A 311 -4.80 -6.73 -10.87
N PHE A 312 -5.06 -6.86 -9.58
CA PHE A 312 -4.30 -6.21 -8.53
C PHE A 312 -2.84 -6.69 -8.47
N ALA A 313 -2.61 -8.01 -8.54
CA ALA A 313 -1.26 -8.56 -8.61
C ALA A 313 -0.53 -8.08 -9.89
N THR A 314 -1.24 -8.00 -11.02
CA THR A 314 -0.69 -7.48 -12.28
C THR A 314 -0.30 -6.00 -12.16
N PHE A 315 -1.14 -5.18 -11.51
CA PHE A 315 -0.84 -3.78 -11.24
C PHE A 315 0.50 -3.62 -10.50
N TRP A 316 0.68 -4.35 -9.39
CA TRP A 316 1.90 -4.26 -8.59
C TRP A 316 3.14 -4.83 -9.30
N ALA A 317 2.96 -5.87 -10.12
CA ALA A 317 4.04 -6.39 -10.95
C ALA A 317 4.49 -5.36 -12.01
N LEU A 318 3.55 -4.67 -12.66
CA LEU A 318 3.84 -3.59 -13.61
C LEU A 318 4.55 -2.42 -12.93
N GLU A 319 4.09 -2.02 -11.75
CA GLU A 319 4.70 -0.94 -10.96
C GLU A 319 6.13 -1.30 -10.52
N THR A 320 6.36 -2.55 -10.14
CA THR A 320 7.70 -3.10 -9.88
C THR A 320 8.61 -2.99 -11.09
N GLY A 321 8.13 -3.40 -12.26
CA GLY A 321 8.87 -3.30 -13.52
C GLY A 321 9.12 -1.86 -13.97
N ARG A 322 8.17 -0.94 -13.74
CA ARG A 322 8.31 0.48 -14.07
C ARG A 322 9.43 1.15 -13.28
N MET A 323 9.45 0.97 -11.96
CA MET A 323 10.48 1.59 -11.11
C MET A 323 11.88 1.04 -11.39
N ARG A 324 12.00 -0.27 -11.64
CA ARG A 324 13.28 -0.87 -12.06
C ARG A 324 13.82 -0.24 -13.34
N ARG A 325 12.95 0.06 -14.32
CA ARG A 325 13.33 0.76 -15.57
C ARG A 325 13.77 2.20 -15.32
N LEU A 326 13.07 2.92 -14.43
CA LEU A 326 13.42 4.31 -14.09
C LEU A 326 14.78 4.40 -13.38
N ASN A 327 15.05 3.51 -12.42
CA ASN A 327 16.33 3.47 -11.72
C ASN A 327 17.49 3.21 -12.70
N LYS A 328 17.36 2.21 -13.59
CA LYS A 328 18.36 1.93 -14.63
C LYS A 328 18.62 3.13 -15.56
N ARG A 329 17.58 3.90 -15.90
CA ARG A 329 17.73 5.11 -16.73
C ARG A 329 18.51 6.21 -16.01
N GLN A 330 18.27 6.39 -14.71
CA GLN A 330 18.98 7.38 -13.90
C GLN A 330 20.44 7.00 -13.65
N GLU A 331 20.73 5.72 -13.41
CA GLU A 331 22.10 5.22 -13.30
C GLU A 331 22.89 5.46 -14.60
N LYS A 332 22.29 5.16 -15.75
CA LYS A 332 22.88 5.47 -17.07
C LYS A 332 23.13 6.97 -17.26
N GLY A 333 22.17 7.81 -16.90
CA GLY A 333 22.31 9.27 -17.01
C GLY A 333 23.45 9.83 -16.14
N LYS A 334 23.62 9.32 -14.91
CA LYS A 334 24.75 9.67 -14.05
C LYS A 334 26.08 9.24 -14.65
N ALA A 335 26.18 8.02 -15.17
CA ALA A 335 27.41 7.52 -15.77
C ALA A 335 27.88 8.37 -16.96
N VAL A 336 26.96 8.77 -17.84
CA VAL A 336 27.25 9.67 -18.96
C VAL A 336 27.73 11.04 -18.48
N SER A 337 27.05 11.65 -17.50
CA SER A 337 27.45 12.95 -16.96
C SER A 337 28.85 12.92 -16.30
N THR A 338 29.22 11.80 -15.67
CA THR A 338 30.56 11.63 -15.08
C THR A 338 31.63 11.48 -16.17
N ASP A 339 31.37 10.74 -17.25
CA ASP A 339 32.30 10.63 -18.39
C ASP A 339 32.50 11.99 -19.08
N ASP A 340 31.43 12.75 -19.29
CA ASP A 340 31.51 14.11 -19.86
C ASP A 340 32.32 15.05 -18.97
N LYS A 341 32.12 15.01 -17.65
CA LYS A 341 32.95 15.79 -16.70
C LYS A 341 34.41 15.37 -16.72
N ALA A 342 34.70 14.07 -16.81
CA ALA A 342 36.07 13.56 -16.88
C ALA A 342 36.79 13.98 -18.18
N ARG A 343 36.05 14.11 -19.30
CA ARG A 343 36.59 14.63 -20.57
C ARG A 343 36.88 16.12 -20.57
N LEU A 344 36.14 16.90 -19.77
CA LEU A 344 36.29 18.36 -19.68
C LEU A 344 37.40 18.80 -18.71
N LEU A 345 37.91 17.91 -17.86
CA LEU A 345 39.06 18.21 -17.01
C LEU A 345 40.34 18.22 -17.86
N PRO A 346 41.18 19.26 -17.76
CA PRO A 346 42.46 19.30 -18.47
C PRO A 346 43.29 18.10 -18.04
N LYS A 347 43.79 17.33 -19.01
CA LYS A 347 44.73 16.23 -18.74
C LYS A 347 45.89 16.80 -17.91
N PRO A 348 46.31 16.14 -16.81
CA PRO A 348 47.46 16.58 -16.06
C PRO A 348 48.63 16.71 -17.04
N SER A 349 49.17 17.93 -17.15
CA SER A 349 50.33 18.21 -17.97
C SER A 349 51.42 17.26 -17.51
N ARG A 350 51.86 16.40 -18.44
CA ARG A 350 52.97 15.47 -18.22
C ARG A 350 54.17 16.36 -17.86
N VAL A 351 54.54 16.39 -16.59
CA VAL A 351 55.76 17.04 -16.13
C VAL A 351 56.89 16.31 -16.87
N THR A 352 57.44 16.97 -17.89
CA THR A 352 58.64 16.49 -18.56
C THR A 352 59.77 16.71 -17.57
N ASP A 353 60.24 15.63 -16.94
CA ASP A 353 61.46 15.66 -16.14
C ASP A 353 62.59 16.22 -17.00
N GLY A 354 63.04 17.41 -16.64
CA GLY A 354 64.24 18.01 -17.18
C GLY A 354 65.44 17.26 -16.62
N SER A 355 65.97 16.30 -17.37
CA SER A 355 67.31 15.79 -17.10
C SER A 355 68.32 16.82 -17.60
N SER A 356 68.83 17.60 -16.64
CA SER A 356 70.09 18.32 -16.80
C SER A 356 71.18 17.36 -17.25
N ASN A 357 71.77 17.58 -18.43
CA ASN A 357 73.04 16.96 -18.76
C ASN A 357 74.10 18.05 -18.90
N SER A 358 74.79 18.26 -17.79
CA SER A 358 76.09 18.92 -17.70
C SER A 358 77.15 17.91 -18.15
N ALA A 359 77.79 18.12 -19.30
CA ALA A 359 79.22 17.82 -19.49
C ALA A 359 79.73 18.23 -20.89
N ARG A 360 80.78 19.06 -20.84
CA ARG A 360 81.79 19.44 -21.85
C ARG A 360 81.41 20.45 -22.94
#